data_AF-A0A8T3UE01-F1
#
_entry.id   AF-A0A8T3UE01-F1
#
_cell.length_a   1.000
_cell.length_b   1.000
_cell.length_c   1.000
_cell.angle_alpha   90.00
_cell.angle_beta   90.00
_cell.angle_gamma   90.00
#
_symmetry.space_group_name_H-M   'P 1'
#
loop_
_entity.id
_entity.type
_entity.pdbx_description
1 polymer ?
#
loop_
_entity_poly.entity_id
_entity_poly.type
_entity_poly.pdbx_seq_one_letter_code
_entity_poly.pdbx_strand_id
1 'polypeptide(L)'
;MKVLFAVSNEKITEQVVAKYQVMYNELLSYKEVYYYNAVVKELEKTKDYNAIVIDESLESVSNDKGDQYLLNNLDAITDVAVNNENTQIPIILICKADRQPAEEFLEKIYKIGIFNALILKDRKISKICEYINNPRNKKDAKKYYQINVDDTEVVADTEEDSIAKTELKNILNYYAKLGNDTSKYSETFDRIAEQYTDVELVYIIARFPENVKNILINENQRFRNLMNIDQKKLQQMELAKKQQEDLEKQKKAEAAKMQKENQAINVDIEPKPEENMVNTPSISNEYNIDEPKEEIASNNDIKPKVEQNQIEINSSNIDSNFNNINKDVQVNNNHIENNTPYTNYNNQTTNMNMVNNTQVQNATTQINNKNVFSFVGTSKNGTSFLVNSLGILFSSIGINTAIVDLTKNKNDYYMCTNNEERLREIATLSIIKLEKGIAEGVQINKNLSVYTGLPTNDTNKLNSKMVIDTLKKNHTLILLDCDFETNLEYYTYSNQIFTVQSLDVLTMQPLTIHLKKLKELGIISDSKISIILNKEVPVKGLTKKLMIGGLSMYNSPNMEERVELFNKDNVKVYSVPFDIQAYQKYLENIVHCKFEIAGYPKKFITELKLIAENIYPEIAKFN
;
A
#
# COMPACT_ATOMS: atom_id res chain seq x y z
N MET A 1 25.91 21.75 8.51
CA MET A 1 24.43 21.74 8.48
C MET A 1 23.90 20.61 9.37
N LYS A 2 22.79 20.80 10.08
CA LYS A 2 22.03 19.75 10.77
C LYS A 2 20.60 19.67 10.23
N VAL A 3 20.17 18.51 9.75
CA VAL A 3 18.85 18.33 9.10
C VAL A 3 18.05 17.20 9.76
N LEU A 4 16.76 17.42 9.97
CA LEU A 4 15.81 16.38 10.41
C LEU A 4 15.12 15.79 9.17
N PHE A 5 15.27 14.48 8.94
CA PHE A 5 14.62 13.78 7.84
C PHE A 5 13.43 12.97 8.34
N ALA A 6 12.30 13.17 7.68
CA ALA A 6 11.05 12.46 7.89
C ALA A 6 10.56 11.92 6.54
N VAL A 7 11.32 10.96 5.99
CA VAL A 7 11.16 10.45 4.62
C VAL A 7 10.81 8.97 4.60
N SER A 8 10.00 8.53 3.64
CA SER A 8 9.52 7.13 3.57
C SER A 8 10.56 6.15 3.01
N ASN A 9 11.74 6.63 2.60
CA ASN A 9 12.78 5.86 1.93
C ASN A 9 14.17 6.42 2.29
N GLU A 10 14.92 5.67 3.09
CA GLU A 10 16.25 6.02 3.62
C GLU A 10 17.27 6.39 2.51
N LYS A 11 17.11 5.85 1.29
CA LYS A 11 17.94 6.20 0.12
C LYS A 11 17.83 7.67 -0.27
N ILE A 12 16.75 8.35 0.09
CA ILE A 12 16.59 9.80 -0.12
C ILE A 12 17.59 10.53 0.79
N THR A 13 17.65 10.16 2.08
CA THR A 13 18.59 10.73 3.04
C THR A 13 20.03 10.52 2.59
N GLU A 14 20.42 9.29 2.25
CA GLU A 14 21.76 8.97 1.73
C GLU A 14 22.14 9.82 0.51
N GLN A 15 21.24 9.93 -0.47
CA GLN A 15 21.49 10.68 -1.70
C GLN A 15 21.53 12.19 -1.45
N VAL A 16 20.69 12.73 -0.56
CA VAL A 16 20.73 14.15 -0.16
C VAL A 16 22.05 14.45 0.55
N VAL A 17 22.45 13.65 1.54
CA VAL A 17 23.73 13.82 2.26
C VAL A 17 24.91 13.82 1.28
N ALA A 18 25.00 12.82 0.40
CA ALA A 18 26.09 12.71 -0.56
C ALA A 18 26.09 13.85 -1.60
N LYS A 19 24.93 14.19 -2.18
CA LYS A 19 24.83 15.25 -3.19
C LYS A 19 25.02 16.64 -2.58
N TYR A 20 24.58 16.86 -1.34
CA TYR A 20 24.79 18.12 -0.60
C TYR A 20 26.28 18.36 -0.34
N GLN A 21 27.01 17.34 0.15
CA GLN A 21 28.45 17.44 0.39
C GLN A 21 29.22 17.78 -0.90
N VAL A 22 28.84 17.18 -2.04
CA VAL A 22 29.43 17.48 -3.35
C VAL A 22 29.07 18.89 -3.85
N MET A 23 27.82 19.34 -3.65
CA MET A 23 27.34 20.64 -4.16
C MET A 23 27.87 21.85 -3.37
N TYR A 24 28.04 21.72 -2.06
CA TYR A 24 28.34 22.85 -1.16
C TYR A 24 29.66 22.70 -0.39
N ASN A 25 30.36 21.56 -0.52
CA ASN A 25 31.61 21.25 0.20
C ASN A 25 31.47 21.40 1.74
N GLU A 26 30.29 21.09 2.26
CA GLU A 26 29.91 21.23 3.67
C GLU A 26 29.39 19.88 4.20
N LEU A 27 29.71 19.54 5.45
CA LEU A 27 29.21 18.34 6.10
C LEU A 27 27.77 18.53 6.60
N LEU A 28 26.91 17.58 6.21
CA LEU A 28 25.51 17.50 6.63
C LEU A 28 25.37 16.39 7.68
N SER A 29 25.19 16.79 8.93
CA SER A 29 24.75 15.89 10.01
C SER A 29 23.22 15.77 9.97
N TYR A 30 22.70 14.60 10.35
CA TYR A 30 21.27 14.36 10.25
C TYR A 30 20.73 13.43 11.33
N LYS A 31 19.40 13.41 11.46
CA LYS A 31 18.63 12.44 12.21
C LYS A 31 17.41 12.03 11.39
N GLU A 32 17.04 10.77 11.44
CA GLU A 32 15.83 10.26 10.80
C GLU A 32 14.72 10.01 11.84
N VAL A 33 13.48 10.28 11.45
CA VAL A 33 12.26 9.97 12.20
C VAL A 33 11.18 9.48 11.23
N TYR A 34 10.41 8.46 11.62
CA TYR A 34 9.55 7.75 10.67
C TYR A 34 8.04 8.07 10.79
N TYR A 35 7.67 9.06 11.61
CA TYR A 35 6.29 9.46 11.89
C TYR A 35 6.20 10.98 12.10
N TYR A 36 5.09 11.62 11.72
CA TYR A 36 4.86 13.06 11.92
C TYR A 36 4.89 13.45 13.41
N ASN A 37 4.28 12.63 14.28
CA ASN A 37 4.36 12.82 15.73
C ASN A 37 5.80 12.68 16.28
N ALA A 38 6.66 11.88 15.62
CA ALA A 38 8.07 11.79 15.98
C ALA A 38 8.87 13.03 15.54
N VAL A 39 8.47 13.71 14.46
CA VAL A 39 9.00 15.03 14.09
C VAL A 39 8.68 16.06 15.18
N VAL A 40 7.41 16.13 15.61
CA VAL A 40 6.98 17.07 16.67
C VAL A 40 7.79 16.84 17.96
N LYS A 41 7.81 15.60 18.47
CA LYS A 41 8.55 15.25 19.70
C LYS A 41 10.06 15.50 19.60
N GLU A 42 10.66 15.37 18.42
CA GLU A 42 12.07 15.68 18.25
C GLU A 42 12.32 17.19 18.24
N LEU A 43 11.46 18.00 17.63
CA LEU A 43 11.57 19.46 17.61
C LEU A 43 11.26 20.10 18.97
N GLU A 44 10.37 19.50 19.77
CA GLU A 44 10.17 19.86 21.18
C GLU A 44 11.45 19.66 22.02
N LYS A 45 12.20 18.59 21.73
CA LYS A 45 13.41 18.20 22.47
C LYS A 45 14.68 18.89 21.95
N THR A 46 14.78 19.11 20.64
CA THR A 46 16.03 19.40 19.93
C THR A 46 15.78 20.51 18.90
N LYS A 47 16.26 21.73 19.20
CA LYS A 47 15.97 22.97 18.42
C LYS A 47 17.17 23.56 17.66
N ASP A 48 18.16 22.73 17.34
CA ASP A 48 19.38 23.10 16.61
C ASP A 48 19.39 22.62 15.14
N TYR A 49 18.23 22.21 14.60
CA TYR A 49 18.08 21.87 13.19
C TYR A 49 18.04 23.12 12.30
N ASN A 50 18.73 23.06 11.17
CA ASN A 50 18.75 24.11 10.16
C ASN A 50 17.64 23.95 9.11
N ALA A 51 17.19 22.72 8.86
CA ALA A 51 16.12 22.40 7.93
C ALA A 51 15.41 21.10 8.33
N ILE A 52 14.16 20.93 7.88
CA ILE A 52 13.37 19.71 8.07
C ILE A 52 12.92 19.24 6.68
N VAL A 53 13.19 17.99 6.32
CA VAL A 53 12.78 17.37 5.06
C VAL A 53 11.69 16.35 5.33
N ILE A 54 10.50 16.54 4.77
CA ILE A 54 9.30 15.74 5.03
C ILE A 54 8.80 15.12 3.73
N ASP A 55 8.54 13.82 3.70
CA ASP A 55 7.83 13.16 2.60
C ASP A 55 6.30 13.18 2.88
N GLU A 56 5.51 13.59 1.89
CA GLU A 56 4.05 13.49 1.92
C GLU A 56 3.56 12.04 2.08
N SER A 57 4.37 11.05 1.69
CA SER A 57 4.06 9.62 1.81
C SER A 57 4.76 8.94 2.99
N LEU A 58 5.24 9.71 3.98
CA LEU A 58 5.75 9.18 5.24
C LEU A 58 4.72 8.26 5.92
N GLU A 59 3.51 8.78 6.11
CA GLU A 59 2.36 8.03 6.65
C GLU A 59 1.25 7.92 5.60
N SER A 60 0.61 6.76 5.50
CA SER A 60 -0.52 6.55 4.60
C SER A 60 -1.85 6.64 5.34
N VAL A 61 -2.82 7.34 4.74
CA VAL A 61 -4.20 7.43 5.23
C VAL A 61 -5.11 6.81 4.19
N SER A 62 -5.90 5.83 4.59
CA SER A 62 -6.72 5.00 3.70
C SER A 62 -8.09 5.60 3.31
N ASN A 63 -8.36 6.84 3.70
CA ASN A 63 -9.67 7.50 3.57
C ASN A 63 -9.57 8.81 2.78
N ASP A 64 -10.71 9.28 2.25
CA ASP A 64 -10.88 10.56 1.50
C ASP A 64 -10.51 11.84 2.28
N LYS A 65 -10.02 11.71 3.52
CA LYS A 65 -9.53 12.79 4.39
C LYS A 65 -7.99 12.86 4.48
N GLY A 66 -7.26 12.14 3.63
CA GLY A 66 -5.79 12.11 3.66
C GLY A 66 -5.14 13.50 3.68
N ASP A 67 -5.62 14.42 2.85
CA ASP A 67 -5.14 15.81 2.81
C ASP A 67 -5.42 16.56 4.11
N GLN A 68 -6.56 16.32 4.76
CA GLN A 68 -6.89 16.95 6.05
C GLN A 68 -5.99 16.42 7.17
N TYR A 69 -5.73 15.10 7.21
CA TYR A 69 -4.81 14.50 8.17
C TYR A 69 -3.38 15.05 8.00
N LEU A 70 -2.91 15.12 6.75
CA LEU A 70 -1.59 15.65 6.43
C LEU A 70 -1.48 17.12 6.81
N LEU A 71 -2.47 17.95 6.46
CA LEU A 71 -2.49 19.36 6.81
C LEU A 71 -2.43 19.58 8.32
N ASN A 72 -3.24 18.87 9.11
CA ASN A 72 -3.23 18.99 10.57
C ASN A 72 -1.86 18.61 11.17
N ASN A 73 -1.19 17.58 10.63
CA ASN A 73 0.15 17.19 11.08
C ASN A 73 1.22 18.21 10.65
N LEU A 74 1.14 18.76 9.44
CA LEU A 74 2.05 19.79 8.95
C LEU A 74 1.90 21.12 9.70
N ASP A 75 0.68 21.46 10.12
CA ASP A 75 0.37 22.63 10.96
C ASP A 75 1.03 22.47 12.34
N ALA A 76 0.77 21.35 13.02
CA ALA A 76 1.38 21.01 14.31
C ALA A 76 2.93 20.93 14.26
N ILE A 77 3.52 20.45 13.16
CA ILE A 77 4.97 20.48 12.94
C ILE A 77 5.46 21.92 12.74
N THR A 78 4.73 22.75 12.01
CA THR A 78 5.11 24.15 11.76
C THR A 78 5.11 24.95 13.07
N ASP A 79 4.11 24.77 13.93
CA ASP A 79 4.03 25.42 15.26
C ASP A 79 5.27 25.16 16.13
N VAL A 80 5.83 23.95 16.08
CA VAL A 80 7.01 23.57 16.88
C VAL A 80 8.35 23.72 16.12
N ALA A 81 8.32 23.93 14.81
CA ALA A 81 9.50 24.08 13.94
C ALA A 81 10.17 25.47 14.10
N VAL A 82 10.50 25.83 15.34
CA VAL A 82 11.25 27.04 15.70
C VAL A 82 12.56 26.67 16.39
N ASN A 83 13.65 27.29 15.98
CA ASN A 83 14.96 27.05 16.59
C ASN A 83 15.12 27.78 17.93
N ASN A 84 16.29 27.62 18.57
CA ASN A 84 16.62 28.29 19.85
C ASN A 84 16.55 29.83 19.81
N GLU A 85 16.56 30.44 18.63
CA GLU A 85 16.47 31.90 18.43
C GLU A 85 15.01 32.35 18.14
N ASN A 86 14.02 31.45 18.26
CA ASN A 86 12.63 31.64 17.86
C ASN A 86 12.46 32.02 16.37
N THR A 87 13.38 31.59 15.50
CA THR A 87 13.24 31.73 14.05
C THR A 87 12.75 30.43 13.43
N GLN A 88 11.88 30.54 12.41
CA GLN A 88 11.23 29.41 11.78
C GLN A 88 12.25 28.54 11.04
N ILE A 89 12.25 27.25 11.33
CA ILE A 89 13.06 26.24 10.64
C ILE A 89 12.37 25.94 9.28
N PRO A 90 13.08 26.05 8.15
CA PRO A 90 12.50 25.79 6.84
C PRO A 90 12.10 24.32 6.68
N ILE A 91 10.83 24.10 6.34
CA ILE A 91 10.27 22.79 5.99
C ILE A 91 10.31 22.61 4.47
N ILE A 92 10.97 21.56 4.00
CA ILE A 92 11.00 21.07 2.62
C ILE A 92 10.03 19.89 2.52
N LEU A 93 8.88 20.10 1.88
CA LEU A 93 7.85 19.06 1.69
C LEU A 93 8.02 18.39 0.33
N ILE A 94 8.32 17.11 0.31
CA ILE A 94 8.38 16.31 -0.91
C ILE A 94 6.96 15.79 -1.19
N CYS A 95 6.27 16.39 -2.15
CA CYS A 95 4.89 16.04 -2.45
C CYS A 95 4.77 14.70 -3.22
N LYS A 96 3.56 14.15 -3.29
CA LYS A 96 3.22 13.03 -4.19
C LYS A 96 3.39 13.42 -5.67
N ALA A 97 3.52 12.39 -6.51
CA ALA A 97 3.83 12.57 -7.94
C ALA A 97 2.68 13.17 -8.78
N ASP A 98 1.45 13.07 -8.29
CA ASP A 98 0.22 13.54 -8.93
C ASP A 98 -0.14 15.00 -8.62
N ARG A 99 0.47 15.60 -7.57
CA ARG A 99 0.23 16.99 -7.16
C ARG A 99 0.56 18.01 -8.24
N GLN A 100 -0.43 18.81 -8.62
CA GLN A 100 -0.36 19.89 -9.61
C GLN A 100 -0.26 21.28 -8.96
N PRO A 101 0.29 22.29 -9.66
CA PRO A 101 0.12 23.70 -9.30
C PRO A 101 -1.37 24.10 -9.25
N ALA A 102 -1.68 25.15 -8.49
CA ALA A 102 -3.03 25.68 -8.25
C ALA A 102 -4.01 24.71 -7.55
N GLU A 103 -3.52 23.63 -6.92
CA GLU A 103 -4.33 22.80 -6.02
C GLU A 103 -4.67 23.50 -4.70
N GLU A 104 -5.87 23.23 -4.18
CA GLU A 104 -6.33 23.71 -2.86
C GLU A 104 -5.41 23.24 -1.71
N PHE A 105 -4.76 22.08 -1.85
CA PHE A 105 -3.75 21.62 -0.90
C PHE A 105 -2.54 22.56 -0.84
N LEU A 106 -2.03 23.02 -1.99
CA LEU A 106 -0.89 23.93 -2.06
C LEU A 106 -1.22 25.32 -1.47
N GLU A 107 -2.47 25.77 -1.64
CA GLU A 107 -2.95 27.00 -1.01
C GLU A 107 -2.99 26.87 0.53
N LYS A 108 -3.40 25.71 1.05
CA LYS A 108 -3.46 25.46 2.50
C LYS A 108 -2.07 25.32 3.13
N ILE A 109 -1.14 24.55 2.55
CA ILE A 109 0.23 24.46 3.08
C ILE A 109 0.96 25.83 3.05
N TYR A 110 0.63 26.68 2.07
CA TYR A 110 1.17 28.04 1.99
C TYR A 110 0.64 28.97 3.10
N LYS A 111 -0.64 28.80 3.49
CA LYS A 111 -1.26 29.57 4.58
C LYS A 111 -0.65 29.21 5.94
N ILE A 112 -0.35 27.92 6.17
CA ILE A 112 0.38 27.44 7.36
C ILE A 112 1.91 27.59 7.25
N GLY A 113 2.43 28.39 6.30
CA GLY A 113 3.85 28.78 6.30
C GLY A 113 4.85 27.84 5.62
N ILE A 114 4.41 26.79 4.93
CA ILE A 114 5.30 25.89 4.17
C ILE A 114 5.52 26.46 2.76
N PHE A 115 6.76 26.85 2.46
CA PHE A 115 7.15 27.52 1.21
C PHE A 115 8.04 26.68 0.26
N ASN A 116 8.62 25.58 0.75
CA ASN A 116 9.61 24.77 0.02
C ASN A 116 9.06 23.42 -0.46
N ALA A 117 7.74 23.32 -0.68
CA ALA A 117 7.15 22.12 -1.28
C ALA A 117 7.64 21.90 -2.73
N LEU A 118 7.94 20.63 -3.05
CA LEU A 118 8.47 20.13 -4.32
C LEU A 118 7.42 19.30 -5.06
N ILE A 119 7.01 19.76 -6.24
CA ILE A 119 6.00 19.10 -7.09
C ILE A 119 6.57 18.71 -8.45
N LEU A 120 5.92 17.77 -9.13
CA LEU A 120 6.23 17.36 -10.51
C LEU A 120 7.73 17.09 -10.74
N LYS A 121 8.36 17.85 -11.66
CA LYS A 121 9.75 17.68 -12.11
C LYS A 121 10.80 18.17 -11.12
N ASP A 122 10.40 18.92 -10.10
CA ASP A 122 11.30 19.42 -9.04
C ASP A 122 11.40 18.46 -7.85
N ARG A 123 10.70 17.31 -7.88
CA ARG A 123 10.87 16.18 -6.95
C ARG A 123 12.24 15.48 -7.17
N LYS A 124 13.33 16.22 -6.98
CA LYS A 124 14.72 15.84 -7.26
C LYS A 124 15.61 16.10 -6.05
N ILE A 125 16.59 15.22 -5.83
CA ILE A 125 17.62 15.38 -4.79
C ILE A 125 18.36 16.72 -4.90
N SER A 126 18.66 17.18 -6.13
CA SER A 126 19.27 18.49 -6.39
C SER A 126 18.45 19.65 -5.80
N LYS A 127 17.11 19.62 -5.95
CA LYS A 127 16.22 20.66 -5.42
C LYS A 127 16.04 20.58 -3.90
N ILE A 128 16.11 19.38 -3.32
CA ILE A 128 16.15 19.22 -1.85
C ILE A 128 17.43 19.88 -1.31
N CYS A 129 18.60 19.59 -1.90
CA CYS A 129 19.86 20.22 -1.50
C CYS A 129 19.83 21.76 -1.65
N GLU A 130 19.29 22.27 -2.77
CA GLU A 130 19.11 23.71 -2.98
C GLU A 130 18.27 24.37 -1.87
N TYR A 131 17.16 23.77 -1.43
CA TYR A 131 16.28 24.35 -0.41
C TYR A 131 16.68 24.06 1.04
N ILE A 132 17.60 23.11 1.28
CA ILE A 132 18.31 23.00 2.56
C ILE A 132 19.27 24.19 2.75
N ASN A 133 19.99 24.60 1.68
CA ASN A 133 20.95 25.71 1.77
C ASN A 133 20.31 27.10 1.58
N ASN A 134 19.35 27.23 0.65
CA ASN A 134 18.67 28.48 0.31
C ASN A 134 17.14 28.27 0.20
N PRO A 135 16.40 28.31 1.33
CA PRO A 135 14.95 28.20 1.32
C PRO A 135 14.26 29.26 0.44
N ARG A 136 13.20 28.84 -0.27
CA ARG A 136 12.33 29.69 -1.07
C ARG A 136 11.55 30.65 -0.16
N ASN A 137 11.51 31.93 -0.54
CA ASN A 137 10.72 32.93 0.16
C ASN A 137 9.21 32.86 -0.18
N LYS A 138 8.38 33.51 0.65
CA LYS A 138 6.92 33.56 0.55
C LYS A 138 6.39 34.10 -0.79
N LYS A 139 7.13 34.97 -1.49
CA LYS A 139 6.71 35.54 -2.80
C LYS A 139 6.93 34.54 -3.93
N ASP A 140 8.11 33.92 -3.97
CA ASP A 140 8.44 32.91 -4.97
C ASP A 140 7.61 31.63 -4.78
N ALA A 141 7.24 31.30 -3.53
CA ALA A 141 6.29 30.24 -3.23
C ALA A 141 4.88 30.51 -3.78
N LYS A 142 4.32 31.74 -3.59
CA LYS A 142 3.01 32.13 -4.16
C LYS A 142 2.97 31.92 -5.68
N LYS A 143 4.06 32.32 -6.36
CA LYS A 143 4.25 32.15 -7.81
C LYS A 143 4.40 30.67 -8.22
N TYR A 144 5.21 29.91 -7.50
CA TYR A 144 5.48 28.50 -7.81
C TYR A 144 4.25 27.60 -7.64
N TYR A 145 3.48 27.83 -6.57
CA TYR A 145 2.20 27.15 -6.32
C TYR A 145 1.04 27.65 -7.18
N GLN A 146 1.24 28.73 -7.96
CA GLN A 146 0.22 29.37 -8.79
C GLN A 146 -1.03 29.79 -7.99
N ILE A 147 -0.81 30.34 -6.78
CA ILE A 147 -1.88 30.80 -5.90
C ILE A 147 -2.39 32.16 -6.39
N ASN A 148 -3.44 32.12 -7.21
CA ASN A 148 -4.22 33.27 -7.66
C ASN A 148 -5.20 33.68 -6.56
N VAL A 149 -4.71 34.43 -5.58
CA VAL A 149 -5.55 35.06 -4.54
C VAL A 149 -5.18 36.54 -4.51
N ASP A 150 -6.15 37.39 -4.88
CA ASP A 150 -6.12 38.82 -4.60
C ASP A 150 -5.95 39.04 -3.10
N ASP A 151 -5.06 39.95 -2.69
CA ASP A 151 -4.67 40.12 -1.29
C ASP A 151 -5.73 40.90 -0.46
N THR A 152 -6.97 40.38 -0.42
CA THR A 152 -8.08 40.86 0.43
C THR A 152 -8.95 39.70 0.94
N GLU A 153 -8.48 38.98 1.95
CA GLU A 153 -9.30 38.54 3.10
C GLU A 153 -8.43 37.87 4.17
N VAL A 154 -8.02 38.67 5.16
CA VAL A 154 -7.63 38.18 6.48
C VAL A 154 -8.73 38.59 7.45
N VAL A 155 -9.72 37.71 7.68
CA VAL A 155 -10.52 37.77 8.92
C VAL A 155 -10.88 36.36 9.37
N ALA A 156 -10.68 36.15 10.68
CA ALA A 156 -10.91 34.97 11.51
C ALA A 156 -11.92 33.89 11.07
N ASP A 157 -11.56 32.65 11.36
CA ASP A 157 -12.52 31.59 11.62
C ASP A 157 -13.45 31.96 12.79
N THR A 158 -14.75 31.76 12.58
CA THR A 158 -15.75 31.67 13.64
C THR A 158 -16.67 30.48 13.33
N GLU A 159 -16.96 29.65 14.32
CA GLU A 159 -17.66 28.37 14.16
C GLU A 159 -19.20 28.49 14.00
N GLU A 160 -19.70 29.63 13.52
CA GLU A 160 -21.15 29.93 13.39
C GLU A 160 -21.62 30.14 11.92
N ASP A 161 -20.86 29.71 10.91
CA ASP A 161 -21.33 29.68 9.50
C ASP A 161 -22.42 28.60 9.31
N SER A 162 -23.68 29.01 9.11
CA SER A 162 -24.82 28.09 8.95
C SER A 162 -24.87 27.34 7.61
N ILE A 163 -23.98 27.66 6.66
CA ILE A 163 -23.87 27.03 5.34
C ILE A 163 -22.47 26.45 5.20
N ALA A 164 -22.37 25.20 4.74
CA ALA A 164 -21.07 24.58 4.52
C ALA A 164 -20.25 25.37 3.47
N LYS A 165 -19.01 25.74 3.80
CA LYS A 165 -18.11 26.51 2.92
C LYS A 165 -17.95 25.88 1.52
N THR A 166 -18.11 24.55 1.40
CA THR A 166 -18.12 23.78 0.14
C THR A 166 -19.37 24.04 -0.72
N GLU A 167 -20.56 24.14 -0.13
CA GLU A 167 -21.81 24.41 -0.84
C GLU A 167 -21.83 25.83 -1.39
N LEU A 168 -21.41 26.79 -0.57
CA LEU A 168 -21.22 28.17 -0.99
C LEU A 168 -20.22 28.29 -2.15
N LYS A 169 -19.05 27.61 -2.05
CA LYS A 169 -18.05 27.56 -3.14
C LYS A 169 -18.64 26.94 -4.42
N ASN A 170 -19.50 25.93 -4.31
CA ASN A 170 -20.18 25.32 -5.46
C ASN A 170 -21.21 26.27 -6.10
N ILE A 171 -22.00 26.99 -5.31
CA ILE A 171 -22.95 28.01 -5.80
C ILE A 171 -22.22 29.12 -6.56
N LEU A 172 -21.15 29.68 -5.97
CA LEU A 172 -20.35 30.74 -6.60
C LEU A 172 -19.68 30.25 -7.89
N ASN A 173 -19.12 29.03 -7.89
CA ASN A 173 -18.53 28.41 -9.08
C ASN A 173 -19.56 28.13 -10.18
N TYR A 174 -20.83 27.88 -9.84
CA TYR A 174 -21.88 27.66 -10.84
C TYR A 174 -22.19 28.96 -11.59
N TYR A 175 -22.35 30.08 -10.89
CA TYR A 175 -22.49 31.40 -11.54
C TYR A 175 -21.25 31.79 -12.35
N ALA A 176 -20.04 31.51 -11.86
CA ALA A 176 -18.82 31.75 -12.61
C ALA A 176 -18.77 30.93 -13.93
N LYS A 177 -19.30 29.70 -13.94
CA LYS A 177 -19.38 28.84 -15.14
C LYS A 177 -20.47 29.27 -16.13
N LEU A 178 -21.55 29.92 -15.68
CA LEU A 178 -22.56 30.48 -16.58
C LEU A 178 -22.00 31.67 -17.40
N GLY A 179 -20.95 32.34 -16.92
CA GLY A 179 -20.19 33.34 -17.67
C GLY A 179 -21.07 34.51 -18.13
N ASN A 180 -21.25 34.66 -19.44
CA ASN A 180 -22.07 35.72 -20.03
C ASN A 180 -23.53 35.30 -20.33
N ASP A 181 -23.95 34.08 -19.99
CA ASP A 181 -25.33 33.62 -20.18
C ASP A 181 -26.25 34.12 -19.04
N THR A 182 -26.44 35.44 -19.01
CA THR A 182 -27.21 36.14 -17.97
C THR A 182 -28.66 35.67 -17.89
N SER A 183 -29.20 35.17 -19.01
CA SER A 183 -30.59 34.69 -19.14
C SER A 183 -30.98 33.60 -18.13
N LYS A 184 -30.00 32.85 -17.61
CA LYS A 184 -30.21 31.75 -16.65
C LYS A 184 -30.02 32.17 -15.19
N TYR A 185 -29.58 33.40 -14.92
CA TYR A 185 -29.19 33.80 -13.57
C TYR A 185 -30.40 33.82 -12.62
N SER A 186 -31.53 34.37 -13.07
CA SER A 186 -32.76 34.46 -12.28
C SER A 186 -33.35 33.08 -11.97
N GLU A 187 -33.47 32.21 -12.98
CA GLU A 187 -33.95 30.82 -12.79
C GLU A 187 -33.02 30.01 -11.86
N THR A 188 -31.71 30.18 -11.99
CA THR A 188 -30.72 29.55 -11.10
C THR A 188 -30.89 30.04 -9.66
N PHE A 189 -31.16 31.33 -9.48
CA PHE A 189 -31.32 31.92 -8.15
C PHE A 189 -32.58 31.38 -7.45
N ASP A 190 -33.70 31.29 -8.17
CA ASP A 190 -34.95 30.77 -7.58
C ASP A 190 -34.80 29.31 -7.14
N ARG A 191 -34.10 28.46 -7.92
CA ARG A 191 -33.79 27.07 -7.54
C ARG A 191 -32.90 26.97 -6.31
N ILE A 192 -31.91 27.86 -6.16
CA ILE A 192 -31.11 27.95 -4.92
C ILE A 192 -32.03 28.37 -3.77
N ALA A 193 -32.89 29.35 -3.99
CA ALA A 193 -33.80 29.88 -2.99
C ALA A 193 -34.90 28.89 -2.54
N GLU A 194 -35.13 27.78 -3.25
CA GLU A 194 -35.97 26.67 -2.77
C GLU A 194 -35.27 25.82 -1.69
N GLN A 195 -33.94 25.83 -1.62
CA GLN A 195 -33.14 24.93 -0.78
C GLN A 195 -32.60 25.57 0.51
N TYR A 196 -32.49 26.91 0.54
CA TYR A 196 -31.94 27.66 1.68
C TYR A 196 -32.98 28.60 2.29
N THR A 197 -32.85 28.87 3.59
CA THR A 197 -33.70 29.84 4.30
C THR A 197 -33.36 31.27 3.91
N ASP A 198 -34.27 32.23 4.15
CA ASP A 198 -34.05 33.64 3.82
C ASP A 198 -32.79 34.23 4.49
N VAL A 199 -32.41 33.74 5.68
CA VAL A 199 -31.17 34.15 6.40
C VAL A 199 -29.92 33.65 5.66
N GLU A 200 -29.92 32.38 5.26
CA GLU A 200 -28.84 31.75 4.50
C GLU A 200 -28.73 32.35 3.10
N LEU A 201 -29.86 32.69 2.46
CA LEU A 201 -29.87 33.38 1.18
C LEU A 201 -29.27 34.78 1.27
N VAL A 202 -29.54 35.55 2.32
CA VAL A 202 -28.86 36.84 2.55
C VAL A 202 -27.34 36.66 2.67
N TYR A 203 -26.88 35.61 3.35
CA TYR A 203 -25.45 35.27 3.46
C TYR A 203 -24.82 34.86 2.12
N ILE A 204 -25.54 34.13 1.27
CA ILE A 204 -25.13 33.77 -0.11
C ILE A 204 -25.08 35.03 -1.00
N ILE A 205 -26.15 35.83 -1.00
CA ILE A 205 -26.30 37.06 -1.80
C ILE A 205 -25.13 38.02 -1.53
N ALA A 206 -24.74 38.19 -0.27
CA ALA A 206 -23.63 39.07 0.12
C ALA A 206 -22.33 38.74 -0.64
N ARG A 207 -22.10 37.45 -0.92
CA ARG A 207 -20.87 36.90 -1.52
C ARG A 207 -20.94 36.68 -3.03
N PHE A 208 -22.07 36.98 -3.69
CA PHE A 208 -22.08 37.02 -5.15
C PHE A 208 -21.18 38.14 -5.69
N PRO A 209 -20.49 37.92 -6.82
CA PRO A 209 -19.75 38.99 -7.49
C PRO A 209 -20.73 40.04 -8.08
N GLU A 210 -20.26 41.29 -8.19
CA GLU A 210 -21.13 42.43 -8.50
C GLU A 210 -21.82 42.35 -9.86
N ASN A 211 -21.24 41.66 -10.85
CA ASN A 211 -21.91 41.39 -12.12
C ASN A 211 -23.19 40.54 -11.92
N VAL A 212 -23.13 39.50 -11.08
CA VAL A 212 -24.29 38.64 -10.76
C VAL A 212 -25.34 39.41 -9.97
N LYS A 213 -24.93 40.19 -8.95
CA LYS A 213 -25.83 41.04 -8.15
C LYS A 213 -26.59 42.05 -9.03
N ASN A 214 -25.89 42.74 -9.93
CA ASN A 214 -26.48 43.76 -10.81
C ASN A 214 -27.46 43.20 -11.86
N ILE A 215 -27.36 41.91 -12.20
CA ILE A 215 -28.35 41.23 -13.05
C ILE A 215 -29.55 40.79 -12.20
N LEU A 216 -29.30 40.08 -11.10
CA LEU A 216 -30.36 39.56 -10.21
C LEU A 216 -31.22 40.67 -9.57
N ILE A 217 -30.64 41.84 -9.25
CA ILE A 217 -31.40 42.97 -8.72
C ILE A 217 -32.43 43.52 -9.72
N ASN A 218 -32.18 43.37 -11.03
CA ASN A 218 -33.10 43.79 -12.09
C ASN A 218 -34.07 42.66 -12.49
N GLU A 219 -33.58 41.42 -12.57
CA GLU A 219 -34.33 40.29 -13.16
C GLU A 219 -35.04 39.37 -12.15
N ASN A 220 -34.68 39.41 -10.85
CA ASN A 220 -35.26 38.52 -9.84
C ASN A 220 -35.94 39.28 -8.70
N GLN A 221 -37.24 39.02 -8.48
CA GLN A 221 -38.03 39.69 -7.44
C GLN A 221 -37.69 39.19 -6.02
N ARG A 222 -37.36 37.90 -5.85
CA ARG A 222 -37.03 37.33 -4.54
C ARG A 222 -35.69 37.86 -4.03
N PHE A 223 -34.71 37.98 -4.91
CA PHE A 223 -33.41 38.62 -4.66
C PHE A 223 -33.57 40.06 -4.14
N ARG A 224 -34.37 40.89 -4.84
CA ARG A 224 -34.69 42.26 -4.39
C ARG A 224 -35.34 42.30 -3.00
N ASN A 225 -36.27 41.39 -2.72
CA ASN A 225 -36.96 41.35 -1.43
C ASN A 225 -35.98 41.02 -0.29
N LEU A 226 -35.06 40.08 -0.51
CA LEU A 226 -34.03 39.67 0.46
C LEU A 226 -32.99 40.79 0.71
N MET A 227 -32.61 41.54 -0.33
CA MET A 227 -31.67 42.66 -0.22
C MET A 227 -32.23 43.86 0.55
N ASN A 228 -33.56 43.96 0.69
CA ASN A 228 -34.27 45.01 1.43
C ASN A 228 -34.61 44.65 2.90
N ILE A 229 -34.08 43.54 3.44
CA ILE A 229 -34.35 43.13 4.83
C ILE A 229 -33.49 43.96 5.80
N ASP A 230 -34.15 44.80 6.59
CA ASP A 230 -33.54 45.68 7.60
C ASP A 230 -32.82 44.87 8.70
N GLN A 231 -31.54 45.18 8.98
CA GLN A 231 -30.65 44.42 9.87
C GLN A 231 -31.24 44.16 11.27
N LYS A 232 -32.11 45.04 11.76
CA LYS A 232 -32.76 44.91 13.07
C LYS A 232 -33.78 43.77 13.16
N LYS A 233 -34.35 43.31 12.03
CA LYS A 233 -35.27 42.15 12.00
C LYS A 233 -34.50 40.83 12.05
N LEU A 234 -33.30 40.76 11.47
CA LEU A 234 -32.49 39.55 11.42
C LEU A 234 -32.10 39.09 12.84
N GLN A 235 -31.59 40.02 13.66
CA GLN A 235 -31.23 39.76 15.06
C GLN A 235 -32.44 39.31 15.93
N GLN A 236 -33.65 39.79 15.63
CA GLN A 236 -34.85 39.36 16.36
C GLN A 236 -35.24 37.90 16.03
N MET A 237 -34.98 37.43 14.80
CA MET A 237 -35.26 36.05 14.40
C MET A 237 -34.21 35.07 14.96
N GLU A 238 -32.94 35.48 15.04
CA GLU A 238 -31.88 34.69 15.70
C GLU A 238 -32.13 34.54 17.21
N LEU A 239 -32.55 35.60 17.89
CA LEU A 239 -32.95 35.57 19.30
C LEU A 239 -34.15 34.65 19.55
N ALA A 240 -35.14 34.67 18.67
CA ALA A 240 -36.28 33.75 18.75
C ALA A 240 -35.86 32.28 18.56
N LYS A 241 -34.95 32.00 17.62
CA LYS A 241 -34.42 30.65 17.38
C LYS A 241 -33.61 30.12 18.58
N LYS A 242 -32.71 30.91 19.16
CA LYS A 242 -31.97 30.55 20.39
C LYS A 242 -32.92 30.24 21.56
N GLN A 243 -33.96 31.06 21.78
CA GLN A 243 -34.97 30.77 22.81
C GLN A 243 -35.76 29.47 22.56
N GLN A 244 -36.03 29.12 21.30
CA GLN A 244 -36.76 27.90 20.95
C GLN A 244 -35.90 26.64 21.13
N GLU A 245 -34.61 26.71 20.78
CA GLU A 245 -33.63 25.63 21.01
C GLU A 245 -33.35 25.39 22.50
N ASP A 246 -33.27 26.45 23.31
CA ASP A 246 -33.08 26.33 24.76
C ASP A 246 -34.30 25.72 25.47
N LEU A 247 -35.51 26.00 24.98
CA LEU A 247 -36.74 25.37 25.47
C LEU A 247 -36.80 23.87 25.15
N GLU A 248 -36.27 23.43 24.00
CA GLU A 248 -36.12 22.01 23.68
C GLU A 248 -35.03 21.32 24.51
N LYS A 249 -33.90 22.01 24.76
CA LYS A 249 -32.83 21.49 25.64
C LYS A 249 -33.34 21.29 27.06
N GLN A 250 -34.15 22.21 27.60
CA GLN A 250 -34.78 22.02 28.92
C GLN A 250 -35.71 20.81 28.95
N LYS A 251 -36.61 20.65 27.96
CA LYS A 251 -37.50 19.47 27.87
C LYS A 251 -36.73 18.15 27.78
N LYS A 252 -35.62 18.11 27.04
CA LYS A 252 -34.73 16.93 26.97
C LYS A 252 -34.01 16.66 28.31
N ALA A 253 -33.61 17.71 29.03
CA ALA A 253 -32.97 17.59 30.34
C ALA A 253 -33.92 17.09 31.45
N GLU A 254 -35.19 17.50 31.43
CA GLU A 254 -36.21 16.98 32.37
C GLU A 254 -36.54 15.51 32.09
N ALA A 255 -36.69 15.13 30.82
CA ALA A 255 -36.88 13.72 30.43
C ALA A 255 -35.70 12.83 30.86
N ALA A 256 -34.46 13.33 30.75
CA ALA A 256 -33.25 12.63 31.20
C ALA A 256 -33.14 12.51 32.73
N LYS A 257 -33.73 13.43 33.50
CA LYS A 257 -33.81 13.30 34.96
C LYS A 257 -34.78 12.19 35.39
N MET A 258 -35.97 12.12 34.78
CA MET A 258 -36.96 11.07 35.09
C MET A 258 -36.47 9.65 34.77
N GLN A 259 -35.48 9.49 33.88
CA GLN A 259 -34.87 8.19 33.58
C GLN A 259 -33.75 7.79 34.55
N LYS A 260 -33.16 8.72 35.31
CA LYS A 260 -32.03 8.43 36.21
C LYS A 260 -32.43 7.99 37.63
N GLU A 261 -33.70 8.10 38.03
CA GLU A 261 -34.17 7.62 39.34
C GLU A 261 -34.45 6.11 39.40
N ASN A 262 -34.42 5.38 38.27
CA ASN A 262 -34.82 3.97 38.20
C ASN A 262 -33.68 2.92 38.11
N GLN A 263 -32.41 3.33 38.19
CA GLN A 263 -31.26 2.38 38.19
C GLN A 263 -30.18 2.81 39.19
N ALA A 264 -30.33 2.38 40.44
CA ALA A 264 -29.36 2.58 41.51
C ALA A 264 -29.22 1.33 42.40
N ILE A 265 -28.74 0.21 41.84
CA ILE A 265 -28.28 -0.96 42.62
C ILE A 265 -27.03 -1.56 41.95
N ASN A 266 -25.94 -1.62 42.73
CA ASN A 266 -24.66 -2.33 42.50
C ASN A 266 -23.81 -1.92 41.28
N VAL A 267 -22.48 -1.85 41.32
CA VAL A 267 -21.38 -1.66 42.31
C VAL A 267 -20.11 -1.93 41.49
N ASP A 268 -19.02 -1.23 41.82
CA ASP A 268 -17.74 -1.10 41.10
C ASP A 268 -17.07 -2.38 40.56
N ILE A 269 -16.25 -2.19 39.52
CA ILE A 269 -14.79 -2.50 39.47
C ILE A 269 -14.17 -1.75 38.27
N GLU A 270 -13.13 -0.93 38.49
CA GLU A 270 -12.26 -0.39 37.43
C GLU A 270 -11.30 -1.47 36.88
N PRO A 271 -10.89 -1.36 35.61
CA PRO A 271 -9.49 -0.98 35.41
C PRO A 271 -9.24 0.01 34.24
N LYS A 272 -8.02 0.57 34.27
CA LYS A 272 -7.45 1.57 33.35
C LYS A 272 -7.49 1.15 31.86
N PRO A 273 -7.57 2.12 30.91
CA PRO A 273 -7.20 1.89 29.52
C PRO A 273 -5.67 2.00 29.32
N GLU A 274 -5.09 0.98 28.66
CA GLU A 274 -3.73 1.02 28.11
C GLU A 274 -3.74 1.53 26.67
N GLU A 275 -2.66 2.21 26.26
CA GLU A 275 -2.47 2.73 24.91
C GLU A 275 -2.30 1.59 23.89
N ASN A 276 -2.99 1.66 22.75
CA ASN A 276 -2.72 0.80 21.61
C ASN A 276 -2.61 1.62 20.33
N MET A 277 -1.42 1.61 19.72
CA MET A 277 -1.11 2.33 18.49
C MET A 277 -1.58 1.55 17.26
N VAL A 278 -2.12 2.25 16.28
CA VAL A 278 -2.56 1.71 14.99
C VAL A 278 -1.43 1.88 13.97
N ASN A 279 -1.05 0.79 13.29
CA ASN A 279 -0.13 0.83 12.15
C ASN A 279 -0.88 0.54 10.84
N THR A 280 -0.67 1.37 9.82
CA THR A 280 -1.06 1.13 8.42
C THR A 280 0.08 1.49 7.46
N PRO A 281 0.17 0.87 6.26
CA PRO A 281 1.45 0.71 5.56
C PRO A 281 1.70 1.78 4.49
N SER A 282 2.93 2.30 4.41
CA SER A 282 3.35 3.35 3.46
C SER A 282 3.38 2.85 2.00
N ILE A 283 3.02 3.72 1.06
CA ILE A 283 3.05 3.46 -0.39
C ILE A 283 4.26 4.19 -1.00
N SER A 284 5.08 3.45 -1.75
CA SER A 284 6.30 3.98 -2.37
C SER A 284 6.00 4.89 -3.56
N ASN A 285 6.37 6.17 -3.48
CA ASN A 285 6.49 7.04 -4.65
C ASN A 285 7.84 6.84 -5.32
N GLU A 286 7.87 6.55 -6.62
CA GLU A 286 9.12 6.57 -7.38
C GLU A 286 9.61 8.02 -7.57
N TYR A 287 10.94 8.16 -7.53
CA TYR A 287 11.67 9.38 -7.80
C TYR A 287 12.43 9.21 -9.10
N ASN A 288 12.41 10.23 -9.95
CA ASN A 288 12.99 10.12 -11.29
C ASN A 288 14.51 10.33 -11.22
N ILE A 289 15.25 9.22 -11.17
CA ILE A 289 16.72 9.21 -11.11
C ILE A 289 17.27 9.13 -12.54
N ASP A 290 17.31 10.27 -13.22
CA ASP A 290 18.16 10.47 -14.40
C ASP A 290 18.51 11.97 -14.54
N GLU A 291 19.77 12.30 -14.25
CA GLU A 291 20.42 13.56 -14.65
C GLU A 291 21.71 13.18 -15.40
N PRO A 292 21.92 13.66 -16.66
CA PRO A 292 23.14 13.38 -17.39
C PRO A 292 24.36 13.96 -16.66
N LYS A 293 25.49 13.25 -16.73
CA LYS A 293 26.79 13.78 -16.27
C LYS A 293 27.28 14.82 -17.27
N GLU A 294 27.42 16.07 -16.86
CA GLU A 294 28.31 17.00 -17.55
C GLU A 294 29.75 16.76 -17.10
N GLU A 295 30.66 16.65 -18.05
CA GLU A 295 32.11 16.54 -17.78
C GLU A 295 32.67 17.92 -17.44
N ILE A 296 33.31 18.05 -16.28
CA ILE A 296 34.23 19.16 -15.99
C ILE A 296 35.53 18.55 -15.46
N ALA A 297 36.65 19.13 -15.89
CA ALA A 297 37.97 18.52 -15.86
C ALA A 297 38.54 18.21 -14.45
N SER A 298 39.43 17.22 -14.44
CA SER A 298 40.27 16.83 -13.32
C SER A 298 41.14 17.96 -12.76
N ASN A 299 41.30 18.01 -11.43
CA ASN A 299 42.63 18.10 -10.81
C ASN A 299 42.63 17.82 -9.29
N ASN A 300 43.61 17.00 -8.90
CA ASN A 300 44.34 16.91 -7.62
C ASN A 300 43.68 16.38 -6.33
N ASP A 301 44.51 15.58 -5.68
CA ASP A 301 44.37 14.92 -4.38
C ASP A 301 43.86 15.77 -3.22
N ILE A 302 43.05 15.15 -2.35
CA ILE A 302 43.26 15.07 -0.89
C ILE A 302 42.55 13.79 -0.39
N LYS A 303 43.26 12.92 0.34
CA LYS A 303 42.67 11.87 1.18
C LYS A 303 42.59 12.37 2.63
N PRO A 304 41.40 12.41 3.26
CA PRO A 304 41.27 12.37 4.71
C PRO A 304 41.18 10.93 5.22
N LYS A 305 41.72 10.69 6.41
CA LYS A 305 41.65 9.39 7.12
C LYS A 305 40.22 9.08 7.57
N VAL A 306 39.87 7.79 7.60
CA VAL A 306 38.90 7.26 8.56
C VAL A 306 39.69 6.55 9.65
N GLU A 307 39.55 6.99 10.89
CA GLU A 307 40.09 6.26 12.04
C GLU A 307 39.16 5.08 12.35
N GLN A 308 39.66 3.86 12.15
CA GLN A 308 39.03 2.65 12.64
C GLN A 308 39.64 2.29 13.98
N ASN A 309 38.83 2.32 15.04
CA ASN A 309 39.20 1.66 16.30
C ASN A 309 39.22 0.15 16.06
N GLN A 310 40.42 -0.43 16.02
CA GLN A 310 40.62 -1.87 15.96
C GLN A 310 40.42 -2.50 17.34
N ILE A 311 39.82 -3.69 17.36
CA ILE A 311 40.15 -4.71 18.35
C ILE A 311 41.12 -5.66 17.65
N GLU A 312 42.34 -5.76 18.18
CA GLU A 312 43.38 -6.65 17.65
C GLU A 312 43.02 -8.12 17.85
N ILE A 313 43.51 -9.00 16.97
CA ILE A 313 44.29 -10.18 17.35
C ILE A 313 45.19 -10.60 16.17
N ASN A 314 46.43 -10.88 16.52
CA ASN A 314 47.53 -11.45 15.74
C ASN A 314 47.14 -12.74 14.95
N SER A 315 47.85 -13.18 13.90
CA SER A 315 49.18 -12.78 13.38
C SER A 315 49.37 -13.18 11.92
N SER A 316 50.12 -12.32 11.23
CA SER A 316 50.95 -12.54 10.04
C SER A 316 51.49 -13.97 9.75
N ASN A 317 51.39 -14.40 8.49
CA ASN A 317 52.50 -14.79 7.58
C ASN A 317 52.15 -15.97 6.64
N ILE A 318 52.13 -15.73 5.33
CA ILE A 318 53.23 -16.10 4.41
C ILE A 318 52.98 -15.46 3.03
N ASP A 319 54.08 -15.12 2.37
CA ASP A 319 54.19 -14.24 1.21
C ASP A 319 53.44 -14.62 -0.07
N SER A 320 53.07 -13.54 -0.76
CA SER A 320 52.95 -13.43 -2.21
C SER A 320 54.19 -13.91 -2.99
N ASN A 321 53.97 -14.53 -4.16
CA ASN A 321 54.37 -13.96 -5.47
C ASN A 321 53.75 -14.81 -6.60
N PHE A 322 52.83 -14.28 -7.42
CA PHE A 322 53.04 -13.36 -8.56
C PHE A 322 53.68 -13.99 -9.81
N ASN A 323 52.84 -14.18 -10.83
CA ASN A 323 53.09 -13.89 -12.25
C ASN A 323 54.09 -14.79 -13.05
N ASN A 324 53.89 -15.08 -14.35
CA ASN A 324 52.91 -14.57 -15.32
C ASN A 324 52.80 -15.38 -16.64
N ILE A 325 51.72 -15.12 -17.39
CA ILE A 325 51.63 -15.06 -18.89
C ILE A 325 51.63 -16.38 -19.71
N ASN A 326 50.45 -16.64 -20.30
CA ASN A 326 50.11 -17.00 -21.71
C ASN A 326 50.82 -18.19 -22.42
N LYS A 327 50.23 -18.90 -23.39
CA LYS A 327 49.22 -18.50 -24.40
C LYS A 327 48.49 -19.71 -25.02
N ASP A 328 47.42 -19.43 -25.76
CA ASP A 328 46.43 -20.31 -26.42
C ASP A 328 46.94 -21.56 -27.19
N VAL A 329 46.08 -22.59 -27.29
CA VAL A 329 45.52 -23.15 -28.55
C VAL A 329 44.53 -24.30 -28.25
N GLN A 330 43.40 -24.35 -28.97
CA GLN A 330 42.43 -25.46 -28.96
C GLN A 330 42.84 -26.60 -29.92
N VAL A 331 42.39 -27.84 -29.67
CA VAL A 331 41.74 -28.75 -30.66
C VAL A 331 41.36 -30.10 -30.00
N ASN A 332 40.25 -30.69 -30.45
CA ASN A 332 39.69 -31.98 -30.01
C ASN A 332 40.57 -33.20 -30.39
N ASN A 333 40.62 -34.25 -29.54
CA ASN A 333 39.87 -35.49 -29.79
C ASN A 333 40.16 -36.65 -28.80
N ASN A 334 39.07 -37.35 -28.47
CA ASN A 334 38.85 -38.61 -27.76
C ASN A 334 39.93 -39.74 -27.72
N HIS A 335 39.82 -40.52 -26.62
CA HIS A 335 39.94 -41.99 -26.50
C HIS A 335 41.32 -42.69 -26.43
N ILE A 336 41.72 -43.17 -25.23
CA ILE A 336 41.59 -44.57 -24.75
C ILE A 336 42.28 -44.77 -23.38
N GLU A 337 41.78 -45.76 -22.61
CA GLU A 337 42.14 -46.09 -21.22
C GLU A 337 43.45 -46.89 -21.05
N ASN A 338 43.96 -46.85 -19.80
CA ASN A 338 44.51 -47.97 -18.98
C ASN A 338 45.93 -47.76 -18.40
N ASN A 339 46.02 -47.45 -17.10
CA ASN A 339 46.63 -48.36 -16.11
C ASN A 339 46.59 -47.81 -14.66
N THR A 340 45.93 -48.55 -13.76
CA THR A 340 46.34 -48.75 -12.35
C THR A 340 47.66 -49.56 -12.31
N PRO A 341 48.41 -49.71 -11.18
CA PRO A 341 47.96 -49.60 -9.78
C PRO A 341 48.93 -48.94 -8.77
N TYR A 342 48.46 -48.68 -7.54
CA TYR A 342 49.28 -48.72 -6.33
C TYR A 342 48.49 -49.22 -5.10
N THR A 343 49.20 -49.68 -4.08
CA THR A 343 48.80 -50.72 -3.12
C THR A 343 48.27 -50.23 -1.76
N ASN A 344 47.43 -51.07 -1.15
CA ASN A 344 46.91 -50.93 0.22
C ASN A 344 47.97 -51.06 1.32
N TYR A 345 47.65 -50.51 2.50
CA TYR A 345 48.03 -51.09 3.79
C TYR A 345 46.83 -51.19 4.75
N ASN A 346 46.52 -52.44 5.11
CA ASN A 346 45.81 -52.96 6.29
C ASN A 346 46.05 -52.14 7.61
N ASN A 347 45.30 -52.20 8.73
CA ASN A 347 44.16 -52.98 9.24
C ASN A 347 43.62 -52.29 10.55
N GLN A 348 42.59 -52.71 11.29
CA GLN A 348 41.70 -53.89 11.23
C GLN A 348 40.26 -53.59 11.73
N THR A 349 39.38 -54.55 11.50
CA THR A 349 37.97 -54.72 11.91
C THR A 349 37.73 -55.26 13.35
N THR A 350 36.52 -55.02 13.88
CA THR A 350 35.80 -56.00 14.72
C THR A 350 34.32 -55.98 14.33
N ASN A 351 33.65 -57.14 14.34
CA ASN A 351 32.39 -57.37 13.62
C ASN A 351 31.34 -58.07 14.51
N MET A 352 30.19 -58.41 13.91
CA MET A 352 29.06 -59.24 14.41
C MET A 352 27.96 -58.45 15.15
N ASN A 353 26.66 -58.60 14.85
CA ASN A 353 26.01 -59.51 13.90
C ASN A 353 24.65 -59.00 13.37
N MET A 354 24.16 -59.62 12.29
CA MET A 354 22.93 -59.23 11.56
C MET A 354 21.60 -59.58 12.24
N VAL A 355 20.56 -58.77 11.94
CA VAL A 355 19.19 -59.25 11.67
C VAL A 355 18.64 -58.53 10.43
N ASN A 356 17.95 -59.26 9.56
CA ASN A 356 17.56 -58.83 8.21
C ASN A 356 16.15 -58.24 8.08
N ASN A 357 15.98 -57.49 6.98
CA ASN A 357 14.72 -57.13 6.31
C ASN A 357 13.81 -56.11 7.03
N THR A 358 13.16 -55.20 6.31
CA THR A 358 12.70 -55.32 4.91
C THR A 358 13.00 -54.06 4.08
N GLN A 359 13.42 -54.25 2.83
CA GLN A 359 13.41 -53.21 1.81
C GLN A 359 11.96 -52.77 1.55
N VAL A 360 11.55 -51.62 2.08
CA VAL A 360 10.50 -50.83 1.40
C VAL A 360 11.24 -49.92 0.44
N GLN A 361 10.97 -50.13 -0.84
CA GLN A 361 11.61 -49.42 -1.94
C GLN A 361 11.52 -47.91 -1.71
N ASN A 362 12.61 -47.20 -2.02
CA ASN A 362 12.51 -45.79 -2.34
C ASN A 362 11.57 -45.68 -3.55
N ALA A 363 10.30 -45.45 -3.27
CA ALA A 363 9.38 -44.90 -4.24
C ALA A 363 9.83 -43.46 -4.48
N THR A 364 10.82 -43.31 -5.37
CA THR A 364 10.76 -42.27 -6.38
C THR A 364 9.52 -42.52 -7.23
N THR A 365 8.34 -42.32 -6.62
CA THR A 365 7.11 -41.99 -7.33
C THR A 365 7.50 -40.90 -8.30
N GLN A 366 7.32 -41.19 -9.59
CA GLN A 366 7.53 -40.25 -10.68
C GLN A 366 6.95 -38.91 -10.23
N ILE A 367 7.82 -37.91 -10.03
CA ILE A 367 7.38 -36.60 -9.53
C ILE A 367 6.34 -36.13 -10.54
N ASN A 368 5.10 -36.06 -10.09
CA ASN A 368 3.99 -35.71 -10.93
C ASN A 368 4.33 -34.33 -11.50
N ASN A 369 4.42 -34.20 -12.82
CA ASN A 369 4.81 -32.95 -13.49
C ASN A 369 3.84 -31.78 -13.21
N LYS A 370 2.83 -32.01 -12.37
CA LYS A 370 1.83 -31.07 -11.86
C LYS A 370 1.98 -30.85 -10.35
N ASN A 371 2.80 -29.87 -9.97
CA ASN A 371 2.99 -29.48 -8.57
C ASN A 371 2.97 -27.97 -8.31
N VAL A 372 2.86 -27.10 -9.33
CA VAL A 372 2.78 -25.64 -9.17
C VAL A 372 1.42 -25.13 -9.59
N PHE A 373 0.76 -24.38 -8.71
CA PHE A 373 -0.58 -23.85 -8.93
C PHE A 373 -0.64 -22.37 -8.53
N SER A 374 -0.92 -21.49 -9.50
CA SER A 374 -1.11 -20.06 -9.23
C SER A 374 -2.56 -19.76 -8.90
N PHE A 375 -2.77 -18.84 -7.96
CA PHE A 375 -4.05 -18.22 -7.66
C PHE A 375 -3.93 -16.73 -7.92
N VAL A 376 -4.88 -16.14 -8.64
CA VAL A 376 -4.89 -14.70 -8.92
C VAL A 376 -6.31 -14.17 -8.92
N GLY A 377 -6.52 -12.98 -8.35
CA GLY A 377 -7.83 -12.34 -8.33
C GLY A 377 -7.71 -10.87 -7.96
N THR A 378 -8.75 -10.10 -8.28
CA THR A 378 -8.82 -8.69 -7.88
C THR A 378 -8.75 -8.56 -6.34
N SER A 379 -8.15 -7.48 -5.85
CA SER A 379 -8.07 -7.20 -4.42
C SER A 379 -9.42 -7.38 -3.72
N LYS A 380 -9.39 -7.89 -2.48
CA LYS A 380 -10.56 -8.25 -1.66
C LYS A 380 -11.45 -9.41 -2.18
N ASN A 381 -11.20 -10.02 -3.34
CA ASN A 381 -11.88 -11.26 -3.75
C ASN A 381 -11.52 -12.48 -2.88
N GLY A 382 -10.46 -12.41 -2.07
CA GLY A 382 -10.10 -13.45 -1.09
C GLY A 382 -9.15 -14.53 -1.61
N THR A 383 -8.26 -14.19 -2.54
CA THR A 383 -7.24 -15.09 -3.12
C THR A 383 -6.35 -15.71 -2.03
N SER A 384 -5.61 -14.90 -1.26
CA SER A 384 -4.73 -15.35 -0.17
C SER A 384 -5.45 -16.22 0.87
N PHE A 385 -6.69 -15.86 1.22
CA PHE A 385 -7.53 -16.66 2.12
C PHE A 385 -7.74 -18.09 1.58
N LEU A 386 -8.01 -18.26 0.28
CA LEU A 386 -8.17 -19.57 -0.34
C LEU A 386 -6.84 -20.32 -0.40
N VAL A 387 -5.75 -19.64 -0.79
CA VAL A 387 -4.41 -20.23 -0.84
C VAL A 387 -4.01 -20.78 0.54
N ASN A 388 -4.17 -19.99 1.59
CA ASN A 388 -3.82 -20.37 2.96
C ASN A 388 -4.71 -21.51 3.47
N SER A 389 -6.02 -21.42 3.25
CA SER A 389 -6.97 -22.47 3.63
C SER A 389 -6.67 -23.80 2.92
N LEU A 390 -6.28 -23.76 1.64
CA LEU A 390 -5.88 -24.93 0.88
C LEU A 390 -4.53 -25.48 1.36
N GLY A 391 -3.51 -24.64 1.59
CA GLY A 391 -2.21 -25.10 2.12
C GLY A 391 -2.31 -25.75 3.50
N ILE A 392 -3.18 -25.24 4.38
CA ILE A 392 -3.51 -25.89 5.65
C ILE A 392 -4.19 -27.24 5.40
N LEU A 393 -5.16 -27.32 4.48
CA LEU A 393 -5.83 -28.56 4.13
C LEU A 393 -4.84 -29.63 3.60
N PHE A 394 -3.99 -29.29 2.63
CA PHE A 394 -2.98 -30.20 2.07
C PHE A 394 -1.96 -30.66 3.13
N SER A 395 -1.44 -29.75 3.94
CA SER A 395 -0.46 -30.08 4.98
C SER A 395 -1.05 -30.96 6.10
N SER A 396 -2.33 -30.77 6.43
CA SER A 396 -3.04 -31.57 7.45
C SER A 396 -3.17 -33.06 7.07
N ILE A 397 -3.24 -33.37 5.77
CA ILE A 397 -3.31 -34.75 5.25
C ILE A 397 -1.95 -35.34 4.88
N GLY A 398 -0.85 -34.65 5.18
CA GLY A 398 0.51 -35.19 4.99
C GLY A 398 1.31 -34.62 3.81
N ILE A 399 0.73 -33.77 2.97
CA ILE A 399 1.39 -33.29 1.74
C ILE A 399 2.33 -32.13 2.06
N ASN A 400 3.62 -32.32 1.80
CA ASN A 400 4.64 -31.28 1.91
C ASN A 400 4.35 -30.15 0.91
N THR A 401 3.87 -29.02 1.43
CA THR A 401 3.29 -27.90 0.69
C THR A 401 4.06 -26.61 0.97
N ALA A 402 4.41 -25.88 -0.08
CA ALA A 402 4.86 -24.50 -0.01
C ALA A 402 3.73 -23.54 -0.39
N ILE A 403 3.55 -22.48 0.38
CA ILE A 403 2.85 -21.26 -0.05
C ILE A 403 3.91 -20.23 -0.40
N VAL A 404 3.75 -19.54 -1.54
CA VAL A 404 4.65 -18.48 -1.99
C VAL A 404 3.82 -17.23 -2.23
N ASP A 405 3.98 -16.25 -1.35
CA ASP A 405 3.32 -14.95 -1.38
C ASP A 405 4.06 -14.04 -2.37
N LEU A 406 3.58 -14.04 -3.62
CA LEU A 406 4.05 -13.20 -4.70
C LEU A 406 3.23 -11.90 -4.84
N THR A 407 2.34 -11.62 -3.89
CA THR A 407 1.55 -10.38 -3.86
C THR A 407 2.41 -9.18 -3.49
N LYS A 408 1.96 -7.97 -3.83
CA LYS A 408 2.58 -6.71 -3.41
C LYS A 408 2.44 -6.46 -1.91
N ASN A 409 1.26 -6.78 -1.35
CA ASN A 409 0.91 -6.46 0.04
C ASN A 409 1.55 -7.39 1.07
N LYS A 410 2.09 -8.54 0.65
CA LYS A 410 2.72 -9.56 1.48
C LYS A 410 1.93 -9.92 2.74
N ASN A 411 0.62 -10.17 2.58
CA ASN A 411 -0.27 -10.35 3.74
C ASN A 411 0.16 -11.53 4.63
N ASP A 412 0.77 -12.57 4.04
CA ASP A 412 1.17 -13.76 4.78
C ASP A 412 2.33 -13.45 5.74
N TYR A 413 3.15 -12.42 5.48
CA TYR A 413 4.22 -11.98 6.37
C TYR A 413 3.71 -11.70 7.79
N TYR A 414 2.65 -10.92 7.92
CA TYR A 414 2.08 -10.56 9.22
C TYR A 414 1.42 -11.79 9.90
N MET A 415 0.83 -12.67 9.10
CA MET A 415 0.15 -13.87 9.59
C MET A 415 1.14 -14.95 10.05
N CYS A 416 2.26 -15.17 9.35
CA CYS A 416 3.19 -16.27 9.61
C CYS A 416 4.29 -15.91 10.61
N THR A 417 4.62 -14.62 10.75
CA THR A 417 5.72 -14.20 11.64
C THR A 417 5.30 -14.03 13.09
N ASN A 418 4.01 -13.89 13.41
CA ASN A 418 3.51 -13.72 14.79
C ASN A 418 4.23 -12.59 15.58
N ASN A 419 4.76 -11.57 14.87
CA ASN A 419 5.68 -10.56 15.42
C ASN A 419 6.94 -11.11 16.13
N GLU A 420 7.32 -12.35 15.88
CA GLU A 420 8.58 -12.96 16.35
C GLU A 420 9.73 -12.56 15.43
N GLU A 421 10.80 -11.99 16.02
CA GLU A 421 11.94 -11.46 15.27
C GLU A 421 12.62 -12.50 14.37
N ARG A 422 12.90 -13.68 14.91
CA ARG A 422 13.46 -14.82 14.16
C ARG A 422 12.60 -15.20 12.95
N LEU A 423 11.27 -15.17 13.08
CA LEU A 423 10.38 -15.51 11.97
C LEU A 423 10.35 -14.39 10.94
N ARG A 424 10.43 -13.11 11.35
CA ARG A 424 10.58 -11.96 10.44
C ARG A 424 11.87 -12.04 9.62
N GLU A 425 12.99 -12.43 10.22
CA GLU A 425 14.26 -12.61 9.51
C GLU A 425 14.17 -13.69 8.43
N ILE A 426 13.63 -14.87 8.80
CA ILE A 426 13.40 -15.97 7.86
C ILE A 426 12.47 -15.51 6.73
N ALA A 427 11.32 -14.92 7.07
CA ALA A 427 10.34 -14.42 6.11
C ALA A 427 10.97 -13.44 5.11
N THR A 428 11.62 -12.38 5.60
CA THR A 428 12.21 -11.29 4.79
C THR A 428 13.20 -11.80 3.75
N LEU A 429 13.96 -12.86 4.09
CA LEU A 429 14.95 -13.44 3.19
C LEU A 429 14.44 -14.65 2.39
N SER A 430 13.28 -15.22 2.72
CA SER A 430 12.84 -16.54 2.23
C SER A 430 12.78 -16.66 0.70
N ILE A 431 12.14 -15.71 0.01
CA ILE A 431 12.02 -15.75 -1.46
C ILE A 431 13.38 -15.44 -2.14
N ILE A 432 14.23 -14.60 -1.53
CA ILE A 432 15.60 -14.31 -2.02
C ILE A 432 16.50 -15.56 -1.85
N LYS A 433 16.31 -16.33 -0.76
CA LYS A 433 17.00 -17.61 -0.53
C LYS A 433 16.59 -18.65 -1.58
N LEU A 434 15.32 -18.69 -2.02
CA LEU A 434 14.87 -19.59 -3.08
C LEU A 434 15.61 -19.38 -4.41
N GLU A 435 15.82 -18.12 -4.83
CA GLU A 435 16.63 -17.81 -6.02
C GLU A 435 18.06 -18.36 -5.89
N LYS A 436 18.64 -18.30 -4.68
CA LYS A 436 19.99 -18.80 -4.37
C LYS A 436 20.07 -20.32 -4.16
N GLY A 437 18.99 -21.06 -4.40
CA GLY A 437 18.96 -22.52 -4.23
C GLY A 437 18.63 -23.01 -2.82
N ILE A 438 18.26 -22.12 -1.89
CA ILE A 438 18.05 -22.42 -0.47
C ILE A 438 16.55 -22.35 -0.14
N ALA A 439 15.96 -23.50 0.18
CA ALA A 439 14.54 -23.61 0.55
C ALA A 439 14.31 -23.39 2.04
N GLU A 440 14.41 -22.14 2.49
CA GLU A 440 14.20 -21.76 3.89
C GLU A 440 13.02 -20.77 4.01
N GLY A 441 11.84 -21.30 4.27
CA GLY A 441 10.61 -20.54 4.51
C GLY A 441 10.20 -20.57 5.98
N VAL A 442 9.20 -19.76 6.35
CA VAL A 442 8.62 -19.79 7.70
C VAL A 442 7.84 -21.09 7.87
N GLN A 443 8.29 -21.95 8.79
CA GLN A 443 7.70 -23.26 9.00
C GLN A 443 6.43 -23.15 9.87
N ILE A 444 5.25 -23.32 9.26
CA ILE A 444 3.96 -23.26 9.94
C ILE A 444 3.67 -24.57 10.69
N ASN A 445 3.90 -25.69 10.02
CA ASN A 445 3.81 -27.04 10.59
C ASN A 445 4.77 -27.96 9.82
N LYS A 446 4.93 -29.23 10.25
CA LYS A 446 5.87 -30.19 9.63
C LYS A 446 5.74 -30.37 8.11
N ASN A 447 4.60 -30.03 7.52
CA ASN A 447 4.28 -30.20 6.09
C ASN A 447 3.93 -28.86 5.40
N LEU A 448 4.05 -27.70 6.06
CA LEU A 448 3.71 -26.40 5.49
C LEU A 448 4.80 -25.37 5.76
N SER A 449 5.36 -24.83 4.68
CA SER A 449 6.34 -23.73 4.70
C SER A 449 5.78 -22.54 3.92
N VAL A 450 5.87 -21.34 4.48
CA VAL A 450 5.42 -20.09 3.86
C VAL A 450 6.64 -19.27 3.44
N TYR A 451 6.70 -18.92 2.15
CA TYR A 451 7.70 -18.05 1.55
C TYR A 451 7.04 -16.70 1.26
N THR A 452 7.48 -15.64 1.94
CA THR A 452 6.90 -14.30 1.85
C THR A 452 8.03 -13.27 1.99
N GLY A 453 7.75 -12.04 2.40
CA GLY A 453 8.75 -11.01 2.63
C GLY A 453 8.13 -9.71 3.11
N LEU A 454 8.91 -8.65 3.27
CA LEU A 454 8.34 -7.32 3.50
C LEU A 454 7.65 -6.82 2.22
N PRO A 455 6.58 -6.01 2.31
CA PRO A 455 5.96 -5.38 1.13
C PRO A 455 6.92 -4.52 0.29
N THR A 456 8.00 -4.05 0.91
CA THR A 456 9.10 -3.31 0.26
C THR A 456 10.05 -4.19 -0.54
N ASN A 457 10.02 -5.52 -0.37
CA ASN A 457 10.86 -6.45 -1.11
C ASN A 457 10.24 -6.72 -2.48
N ASP A 458 10.80 -6.11 -3.52
CA ASP A 458 10.39 -6.32 -4.91
C ASP A 458 10.80 -7.73 -5.40
N THR A 459 9.93 -8.71 -5.14
CA THR A 459 10.09 -10.10 -5.55
C THR A 459 9.90 -10.31 -7.06
N ASN A 460 9.45 -9.30 -7.81
CA ASN A 460 9.23 -9.42 -9.26
C ASN A 460 10.53 -9.38 -10.06
N LYS A 461 11.59 -8.76 -9.51
CA LYS A 461 12.93 -8.69 -10.09
C LYS A 461 13.74 -9.99 -9.95
N LEU A 462 13.28 -10.95 -9.15
CA LEU A 462 13.95 -12.23 -8.92
C LEU A 462 13.78 -13.16 -10.13
N ASN A 463 14.78 -14.01 -10.36
CA ASN A 463 14.76 -15.05 -11.38
C ASN A 463 13.71 -16.13 -11.01
N SER A 464 12.50 -15.97 -11.56
CA SER A 464 11.35 -16.80 -11.24
C SER A 464 11.58 -18.29 -11.55
N LYS A 465 12.38 -18.59 -12.58
CA LYS A 465 12.82 -19.95 -12.89
C LYS A 465 13.60 -20.57 -11.74
N MET A 466 14.63 -19.88 -11.21
CA MET A 466 15.44 -20.39 -10.11
C MET A 466 14.62 -20.57 -8.83
N VAL A 467 13.74 -19.61 -8.52
CA VAL A 467 12.80 -19.71 -7.40
C VAL A 467 11.93 -20.98 -7.50
N ILE A 468 11.32 -21.22 -8.67
CA ILE A 468 10.47 -22.38 -8.90
C ILE A 468 11.26 -23.70 -8.94
N ASP A 469 12.45 -23.73 -9.56
CA ASP A 469 13.31 -24.91 -9.60
C ASP A 469 13.79 -25.32 -8.19
N THR A 470 14.03 -24.35 -7.29
CA THR A 470 14.33 -24.61 -5.87
C THR A 470 13.12 -25.16 -5.13
N LEU A 471 11.95 -24.55 -5.31
CA LEU A 471 10.70 -25.04 -4.69
C LEU A 471 10.38 -26.47 -5.11
N LYS A 472 10.47 -26.78 -6.42
CA LYS A 472 10.18 -28.12 -6.98
C LYS A 472 11.10 -29.23 -6.46
N LYS A 473 12.31 -28.90 -6.01
CA LYS A 473 13.25 -29.85 -5.41
C LYS A 473 12.92 -30.16 -3.95
N ASN A 474 12.23 -29.26 -3.25
CA ASN A 474 12.05 -29.31 -1.79
C ASN A 474 10.60 -29.55 -1.35
N HIS A 475 9.61 -29.28 -2.21
CA HIS A 475 8.18 -29.44 -1.90
C HIS A 475 7.43 -30.30 -2.92
N THR A 476 6.46 -31.08 -2.42
CA THR A 476 5.59 -31.94 -3.23
C THR A 476 4.47 -31.13 -3.89
N LEU A 477 4.04 -30.03 -3.27
CA LEU A 477 3.02 -29.12 -3.77
C LEU A 477 3.44 -27.66 -3.53
N ILE A 478 3.17 -26.78 -4.48
CA ILE A 478 3.55 -25.37 -4.47
C ILE A 478 2.31 -24.56 -4.88
N LEU A 479 1.84 -23.70 -3.97
CA LEU A 479 0.76 -22.76 -4.19
C LEU A 479 1.36 -21.35 -4.29
N LEU A 480 1.13 -20.66 -5.40
CA LEU A 480 1.56 -19.27 -5.59
C LEU A 480 0.36 -18.35 -5.36
N ASP A 481 0.42 -17.49 -4.35
CA ASP A 481 -0.56 -16.40 -4.18
C ASP A 481 -0.08 -15.19 -4.98
N CYS A 482 -0.82 -14.86 -6.04
CA CYS A 482 -0.45 -13.83 -6.99
C CYS A 482 -1.51 -12.73 -7.06
N ASP A 483 -1.07 -11.53 -7.44
CA ASP A 483 -1.93 -10.43 -7.84
C ASP A 483 -1.65 -10.02 -9.31
N PHE A 484 -2.15 -8.84 -9.70
CA PHE A 484 -1.99 -8.31 -11.06
C PHE A 484 -0.65 -7.59 -11.29
N GLU A 485 0.16 -7.40 -10.23
CA GLU A 485 1.52 -6.88 -10.30
C GLU A 485 2.58 -8.00 -10.26
N THR A 486 2.24 -9.20 -9.79
CA THR A 486 3.12 -10.38 -9.84
C THR A 486 3.69 -10.63 -11.24
N ASN A 487 5.02 -10.82 -11.32
CA ASN A 487 5.75 -11.11 -12.56
C ASN A 487 5.10 -12.27 -13.34
N LEU A 488 4.74 -12.00 -14.60
CA LEU A 488 3.98 -12.92 -15.45
C LEU A 488 4.72 -14.24 -15.75
N GLU A 489 6.05 -14.27 -15.61
CA GLU A 489 6.86 -15.47 -15.83
C GLU A 489 6.49 -16.61 -14.85
N TYR A 490 6.10 -16.32 -13.61
CA TYR A 490 5.67 -17.34 -12.63
C TYR A 490 4.46 -18.17 -13.12
N TYR A 491 3.58 -17.57 -13.90
CA TYR A 491 2.41 -18.24 -14.49
C TYR A 491 2.80 -19.21 -15.62
N THR A 492 4.01 -19.10 -16.20
CA THR A 492 4.51 -20.05 -17.20
C THR A 492 4.75 -21.43 -16.59
N TYR A 493 5.33 -21.48 -15.39
CA TYR A 493 5.65 -22.72 -14.67
C TYR A 493 4.46 -23.37 -13.97
N SER A 494 3.38 -22.62 -13.77
CA SER A 494 2.15 -23.10 -13.16
C SER A 494 1.45 -24.11 -14.07
N ASN A 495 1.02 -25.22 -13.49
CA ASN A 495 0.30 -26.28 -14.18
C ASN A 495 -1.17 -25.95 -14.41
N GLN A 496 -1.73 -25.13 -13.53
CA GLN A 496 -3.09 -24.61 -13.59
C GLN A 496 -3.11 -23.24 -12.89
N ILE A 497 -3.96 -22.34 -13.36
CA ILE A 497 -4.09 -20.96 -12.89
C ILE A 497 -5.54 -20.78 -12.44
N PHE A 498 -5.75 -20.64 -11.14
CA PHE A 498 -7.04 -20.41 -10.52
C PHE A 498 -7.33 -18.91 -10.47
N THR A 499 -8.38 -18.48 -11.16
CA THR A 499 -8.86 -17.10 -11.17
C THR A 499 -9.94 -16.93 -10.11
N VAL A 500 -9.71 -16.05 -9.14
CA VAL A 500 -10.57 -15.84 -7.98
C VAL A 500 -11.39 -14.58 -8.19
N GLN A 501 -12.70 -14.76 -8.37
CA GLN A 501 -13.65 -13.68 -8.64
C GLN A 501 -14.83 -13.77 -7.67
N SER A 502 -15.23 -12.64 -7.08
CA SER A 502 -16.46 -12.57 -6.29
C SER A 502 -17.67 -12.32 -7.20
N LEU A 503 -18.88 -12.19 -6.63
CA LEU A 503 -20.06 -11.78 -7.43
C LEU A 503 -20.08 -10.28 -7.77
N ASP A 504 -19.09 -9.49 -7.33
CA ASP A 504 -18.97 -8.10 -7.75
C ASP A 504 -18.51 -7.99 -9.21
N VAL A 505 -19.44 -7.63 -10.08
CA VAL A 505 -19.22 -7.48 -11.53
C VAL A 505 -18.22 -6.37 -11.84
N LEU A 506 -18.08 -5.35 -10.99
CA LEU A 506 -17.14 -4.24 -11.23
C LEU A 506 -15.68 -4.70 -11.13
N THR A 507 -15.37 -5.72 -10.33
CA THR A 507 -14.01 -6.27 -10.23
C THR A 507 -13.64 -7.19 -11.40
N MET A 508 -14.56 -7.48 -12.31
CA MET A 508 -14.30 -8.36 -13.47
C MET A 508 -13.38 -7.69 -14.50
N GLN A 509 -13.49 -6.37 -14.72
CA GLN A 509 -12.68 -5.69 -15.74
C GLN A 509 -11.17 -5.76 -15.44
N PRO A 510 -10.68 -5.45 -14.21
CA PRO A 510 -9.28 -5.69 -13.84
C PRO A 510 -8.80 -7.13 -14.07
N LEU A 511 -9.60 -8.13 -13.71
CA LEU A 511 -9.26 -9.54 -13.91
C LEU A 511 -9.19 -9.92 -15.40
N THR A 512 -10.16 -9.47 -16.21
CA THR A 512 -10.14 -9.73 -17.67
C THR A 512 -8.99 -9.04 -18.39
N ILE A 513 -8.55 -7.85 -17.94
CA ILE A 513 -7.32 -7.19 -18.43
C ILE A 513 -6.08 -8.04 -18.12
N HIS A 514 -5.98 -8.58 -16.89
CA HIS A 514 -4.85 -9.45 -16.52
C HIS A 514 -4.82 -10.74 -17.33
N LEU A 515 -5.98 -11.37 -17.54
CA LEU A 515 -6.13 -12.54 -18.39
C LEU A 515 -5.79 -12.23 -19.86
N LYS A 516 -6.13 -11.02 -20.36
CA LYS A 516 -5.75 -10.59 -21.70
C LYS A 516 -4.22 -10.61 -21.88
N LYS A 517 -3.48 -9.99 -20.95
CA LYS A 517 -1.99 -10.00 -20.95
C LYS A 517 -1.43 -11.43 -20.95
N LEU A 518 -1.96 -12.31 -20.09
CA LEU A 518 -1.55 -13.72 -20.04
C LEU A 518 -1.88 -14.46 -21.35
N LYS A 519 -2.94 -14.09 -22.07
CA LYS A 519 -3.29 -14.67 -23.37
C LYS A 519 -2.38 -14.20 -24.49
N GLU A 520 -2.08 -12.90 -24.53
CA GLU A 520 -1.17 -12.27 -25.50
C GLU A 520 0.24 -12.89 -25.42
N LEU A 521 0.68 -13.26 -24.21
CA LEU A 521 1.93 -13.98 -23.97
C LEU A 521 1.85 -15.51 -24.18
N GLY A 522 0.70 -16.05 -24.59
CA GLY A 522 0.49 -17.50 -24.79
C GLY A 522 0.54 -18.34 -23.51
N ILE A 523 0.43 -17.71 -22.34
CA ILE A 523 0.60 -18.37 -21.03
C ILE A 523 -0.63 -19.17 -20.62
N ILE A 524 -1.83 -18.73 -21.01
CA ILE A 524 -3.12 -19.36 -20.67
C ILE A 524 -3.79 -20.08 -21.84
N SER A 525 -4.53 -21.13 -21.49
CA SER A 525 -5.41 -21.89 -22.38
C SER A 525 -6.60 -22.43 -21.56
N ASP A 526 -7.68 -22.85 -22.23
CA ASP A 526 -8.90 -23.37 -21.59
C ASP A 526 -8.62 -24.46 -20.54
N SER A 527 -7.65 -25.35 -20.81
CA SER A 527 -7.27 -26.45 -19.92
C SER A 527 -6.35 -26.05 -18.77
N LYS A 528 -5.74 -24.86 -18.83
CA LYS A 528 -4.84 -24.31 -17.81
C LYS A 528 -5.56 -23.35 -16.87
N ILE A 529 -6.65 -22.71 -17.30
CA ILE A 529 -7.45 -21.82 -16.43
C ILE A 529 -8.47 -22.63 -15.63
N SER A 530 -8.77 -22.18 -14.42
CA SER A 530 -10.01 -22.53 -13.72
C SER A 530 -10.51 -21.36 -12.92
N ILE A 531 -11.81 -21.30 -12.68
CA ILE A 531 -12.47 -20.15 -12.05
C ILE A 531 -13.00 -20.58 -10.68
N ILE A 532 -12.71 -19.78 -9.65
CA ILE A 532 -13.30 -19.92 -8.32
C ILE A 532 -14.20 -18.69 -8.11
N LEU A 533 -15.52 -18.93 -8.10
CA LEU A 533 -16.50 -17.94 -7.69
C LEU A 533 -16.53 -17.91 -6.15
N ASN A 534 -15.75 -17.01 -5.56
CA ASN A 534 -15.61 -16.89 -4.10
C ASN A 534 -16.67 -15.97 -3.50
N LYS A 535 -16.95 -16.13 -2.21
CA LYS A 535 -18.00 -15.39 -1.48
C LYS A 535 -19.36 -15.46 -2.20
N GLU A 536 -19.70 -16.61 -2.78
CA GLU A 536 -20.95 -16.76 -3.52
C GLU A 536 -22.15 -16.57 -2.58
N VAL A 537 -23.09 -15.72 -2.99
CA VAL A 537 -24.40 -15.51 -2.36
C VAL A 537 -25.49 -15.55 -3.44
N PRO A 538 -26.71 -16.04 -3.14
CA PRO A 538 -27.80 -16.04 -4.12
C PRO A 538 -28.23 -14.59 -4.48
N VAL A 539 -28.01 -14.19 -5.73
CA VAL A 539 -28.40 -12.86 -6.24
C VAL A 539 -29.41 -13.02 -7.39
N LYS A 540 -30.57 -12.37 -7.27
CA LYS A 540 -31.62 -12.44 -8.29
C LYS A 540 -31.12 -11.82 -9.60
N GLY A 541 -31.14 -12.61 -10.68
CA GLY A 541 -30.71 -12.18 -12.02
C GLY A 541 -29.22 -12.40 -12.32
N LEU A 542 -28.38 -12.67 -11.30
CA LEU A 542 -26.97 -12.98 -11.48
C LEU A 542 -26.74 -14.48 -11.31
N THR A 543 -26.41 -15.17 -12.40
CA THR A 543 -26.15 -16.62 -12.38
C THR A 543 -24.66 -16.90 -12.58
N LYS A 544 -24.18 -18.06 -12.10
CA LYS A 544 -22.82 -18.56 -12.39
C LYS A 544 -22.52 -18.47 -13.89
N LYS A 545 -23.43 -18.99 -14.73
CA LYS A 545 -23.26 -18.99 -16.19
C LYS A 545 -23.10 -17.58 -16.77
N LEU A 546 -23.77 -16.57 -16.20
CA LEU A 546 -23.59 -15.18 -16.60
C LEU A 546 -22.23 -14.62 -16.18
N MET A 547 -21.79 -14.88 -14.94
CA MET A 547 -20.46 -14.49 -14.45
C MET A 547 -19.33 -15.09 -15.31
N ILE A 548 -19.38 -16.41 -15.59
CA ILE A 548 -18.39 -17.09 -16.43
C ILE A 548 -18.44 -16.56 -17.87
N GLY A 549 -19.64 -16.30 -18.39
CA GLY A 549 -19.83 -15.68 -19.72
C GLY A 549 -19.22 -14.28 -19.83
N GLY A 550 -19.30 -13.47 -18.77
CA GLY A 550 -18.62 -12.17 -18.72
C GLY A 550 -17.10 -12.31 -18.55
N LEU A 551 -16.62 -13.23 -17.70
CA LEU A 551 -15.18 -13.48 -17.52
C LEU A 551 -14.50 -14.06 -18.76
N SER A 552 -15.23 -14.78 -19.61
CA SER A 552 -14.70 -15.37 -20.85
C SER A 552 -14.35 -14.35 -21.93
N MET A 553 -14.72 -13.08 -21.76
CA MET A 553 -14.54 -12.01 -22.75
C MET A 553 -13.99 -10.75 -22.08
N TYR A 554 -12.81 -10.32 -22.51
CA TYR A 554 -12.39 -8.94 -22.29
C TYR A 554 -13.12 -8.01 -23.27
N ASN A 555 -13.63 -6.89 -22.77
CA ASN A 555 -14.16 -5.79 -23.58
C ASN A 555 -13.49 -4.50 -23.07
N SER A 556 -12.96 -3.67 -23.97
CA SER A 556 -12.36 -2.39 -23.59
C SER A 556 -13.42 -1.40 -23.09
N PRO A 557 -13.06 -0.41 -22.24
CA PRO A 557 -14.01 0.57 -21.72
C PRO A 557 -14.74 1.38 -22.82
N ASN A 558 -14.08 1.61 -23.96
CA ASN A 558 -14.63 2.28 -25.14
C ASN A 558 -15.36 1.33 -26.11
N MET A 559 -15.45 0.03 -25.80
CA MET A 559 -16.09 -1.02 -26.61
C MET A 559 -15.49 -1.26 -28.02
N GLU A 560 -14.32 -0.69 -28.31
CA GLU A 560 -13.62 -0.87 -29.59
C GLU A 560 -12.91 -2.24 -29.70
N GLU A 561 -12.42 -2.78 -28.59
CA GLU A 561 -11.70 -4.04 -28.54
C GLU A 561 -12.49 -5.10 -27.75
N ARG A 562 -12.65 -6.28 -28.36
CA ARG A 562 -13.23 -7.45 -27.72
C ARG A 562 -12.38 -8.68 -27.97
N VAL A 563 -11.95 -9.33 -26.91
CA VAL A 563 -11.06 -10.50 -26.95
C VAL A 563 -11.68 -11.64 -26.16
N GLU A 564 -11.92 -12.78 -26.82
CA GLU A 564 -12.23 -14.03 -26.12
C GLU A 564 -11.00 -14.48 -25.33
N LEU A 565 -11.15 -14.69 -24.04
CA LEU A 565 -10.07 -15.09 -23.14
C LEU A 565 -9.95 -16.62 -23.08
N PHE A 566 -11.06 -17.32 -22.87
CA PHE A 566 -11.14 -18.78 -22.79
C PHE A 566 -12.55 -19.26 -23.14
N ASN A 567 -12.70 -20.52 -23.53
CA ASN A 567 -14.02 -21.11 -23.75
C ASN A 567 -14.73 -21.37 -22.41
N LYS A 568 -15.81 -20.63 -22.17
CA LYS A 568 -16.68 -20.71 -20.99
C LYS A 568 -17.30 -22.09 -20.72
N ASP A 569 -17.43 -22.93 -21.75
CA ASP A 569 -18.05 -24.25 -21.65
C ASP A 569 -17.01 -25.37 -21.38
N ASN A 570 -15.71 -25.08 -21.57
CA ASN A 570 -14.58 -25.99 -21.30
C ASN A 570 -13.89 -25.74 -19.95
N VAL A 571 -13.96 -24.51 -19.42
CA VAL A 571 -13.25 -24.10 -18.20
C VAL A 571 -13.87 -24.76 -16.96
N LYS A 572 -13.05 -25.25 -16.03
CA LYS A 572 -13.54 -25.76 -14.74
C LYS A 572 -13.94 -24.61 -13.83
N VAL A 573 -15.08 -24.75 -13.15
CA VAL A 573 -15.66 -23.73 -12.29
C VAL A 573 -15.97 -24.32 -10.92
N TYR A 574 -15.43 -23.70 -9.88
CA TYR A 574 -15.69 -23.97 -8.47
C TYR A 574 -16.47 -22.81 -7.87
N SER A 575 -17.10 -23.03 -6.71
CA SER A 575 -17.76 -21.94 -5.99
C SER A 575 -17.62 -22.14 -4.50
N VAL A 576 -17.21 -21.09 -3.81
CA VAL A 576 -17.05 -21.07 -2.36
C VAL A 576 -18.07 -20.06 -1.83
N PRO A 577 -19.08 -20.50 -1.05
CA PRO A 577 -20.13 -19.61 -0.56
C PRO A 577 -19.56 -18.58 0.41
N PHE A 578 -20.19 -17.42 0.51
CA PHE A 578 -19.92 -16.53 1.65
C PHE A 578 -20.50 -17.17 2.90
N ASP A 579 -19.64 -17.44 3.88
CA ASP A 579 -20.01 -18.07 5.14
C ASP A 579 -19.51 -17.20 6.31
N ILE A 580 -20.46 -16.74 7.13
CA ILE A 580 -20.19 -15.81 8.23
C ILE A 580 -19.30 -16.46 9.30
N GLN A 581 -19.50 -17.74 9.60
CA GLN A 581 -18.72 -18.45 10.61
C GLN A 581 -17.28 -18.69 10.13
N ALA A 582 -17.10 -19.07 8.86
CA ALA A 582 -15.76 -19.17 8.27
C ALA A 582 -15.04 -17.82 8.25
N TYR A 583 -15.75 -16.73 7.91
CA TYR A 583 -15.18 -15.38 7.89
C TYR A 583 -14.82 -14.86 9.30
N GLN A 584 -15.69 -15.05 10.29
CA GLN A 584 -15.39 -14.72 11.70
C GLN A 584 -14.16 -15.48 12.19
N LYS A 585 -14.08 -16.78 11.92
CA LYS A 585 -12.95 -17.60 12.36
C LYS A 585 -11.65 -17.24 11.66
N TYR A 586 -11.71 -16.82 10.39
CA TYR A 586 -10.57 -16.24 9.68
C TYR A 586 -10.06 -14.94 10.32
N LEU A 587 -10.95 -14.03 10.70
CA LEU A 587 -10.56 -12.79 11.40
C LEU A 587 -9.93 -13.08 12.77
N GLU A 588 -10.50 -14.00 13.54
CA GLU A 588 -9.92 -14.49 14.80
C GLU A 588 -8.51 -15.06 14.58
N ASN A 589 -8.32 -15.84 13.53
CA ASN A 589 -7.03 -16.42 13.17
C ASN A 589 -6.00 -15.36 12.73
N ILE A 590 -6.41 -14.26 12.06
CA ILE A 590 -5.51 -13.13 11.77
C ILE A 590 -5.07 -12.45 13.07
N VAL A 591 -6.00 -12.13 13.96
CA VAL A 591 -5.71 -11.45 15.25
C VAL A 591 -4.75 -12.24 16.13
N HIS A 592 -4.77 -13.56 16.03
CA HIS A 592 -3.87 -14.46 16.77
C HIS A 592 -2.73 -15.06 15.93
N CYS A 593 -2.49 -14.58 14.71
CA CYS A 593 -1.46 -15.07 13.78
C CYS A 593 -1.45 -16.60 13.60
N LYS A 594 -2.64 -17.22 13.48
CA LYS A 594 -2.83 -18.67 13.38
C LYS A 594 -3.13 -19.14 11.96
N PHE A 595 -2.38 -20.13 11.47
CA PHE A 595 -2.69 -20.87 10.25
C PHE A 595 -3.57 -22.09 10.56
N GLU A 596 -4.86 -21.85 10.78
CA GLU A 596 -5.84 -22.92 11.06
C GLU A 596 -7.10 -22.78 10.19
N ILE A 597 -7.75 -23.92 9.91
CA ILE A 597 -9.12 -24.00 9.35
C ILE A 597 -10.10 -24.65 10.34
N ALA A 598 -9.66 -24.85 11.59
CA ALA A 598 -10.47 -25.41 12.66
C ALA A 598 -11.63 -24.46 13.01
N GLY A 599 -12.85 -25.00 13.06
CA GLY A 599 -14.08 -24.22 13.31
C GLY A 599 -14.77 -23.70 12.05
N TYR A 600 -14.21 -23.89 10.84
CA TYR A 600 -14.93 -23.60 9.59
C TYR A 600 -16.08 -24.63 9.39
N PRO A 601 -17.24 -24.22 8.85
CA PRO A 601 -18.36 -25.15 8.64
C PRO A 601 -18.05 -26.29 7.68
N LYS A 602 -18.60 -27.49 7.96
CA LYS A 602 -18.38 -28.69 7.15
C LYS A 602 -18.67 -28.48 5.66
N LYS A 603 -19.74 -27.75 5.32
CA LYS A 603 -20.07 -27.43 3.93
C LYS A 603 -18.98 -26.59 3.25
N PHE A 604 -18.45 -25.58 3.95
CA PHE A 604 -17.36 -24.73 3.45
C PHE A 604 -16.09 -25.55 3.18
N ILE A 605 -15.74 -26.44 4.12
CA ILE A 605 -14.63 -27.39 3.94
C ILE A 605 -14.86 -28.34 2.76
N THR A 606 -16.10 -28.77 2.49
CA THR A 606 -16.42 -29.60 1.30
C THR A 606 -16.13 -28.87 -0.01
N GLU A 607 -16.49 -27.58 -0.14
CA GLU A 607 -16.18 -26.81 -1.36
C GLU A 607 -14.66 -26.58 -1.52
N LEU A 608 -13.92 -26.38 -0.43
CA LEU A 608 -12.45 -26.36 -0.46
C LEU A 608 -11.86 -27.71 -0.88
N LYS A 609 -12.43 -28.83 -0.43
CA LYS A 609 -12.02 -30.18 -0.83
C LYS A 609 -12.22 -30.42 -2.34
N LEU A 610 -13.31 -29.93 -2.94
CA LEU A 610 -13.53 -30.04 -4.39
C LEU A 610 -12.45 -29.31 -5.22
N ILE A 611 -11.98 -28.15 -4.73
CA ILE A 611 -10.84 -27.44 -5.34
C ILE A 611 -9.55 -28.25 -5.13
N ALA A 612 -9.33 -28.77 -3.92
CA ALA A 612 -8.14 -29.55 -3.57
C ALA A 612 -8.05 -30.87 -4.36
N GLU A 613 -9.16 -31.55 -4.62
CA GLU A 613 -9.25 -32.76 -5.45
C GLU A 613 -8.86 -32.51 -6.92
N ASN A 614 -9.05 -31.29 -7.45
CA ASN A 614 -8.52 -30.96 -8.77
C ASN A 614 -7.00 -30.76 -8.75
N ILE A 615 -6.47 -30.12 -7.71
CA ILE A 615 -5.05 -29.83 -7.55
C ILE A 615 -4.26 -31.12 -7.29
N TYR A 616 -4.77 -31.97 -6.40
CA TYR A 616 -4.15 -33.23 -6.00
C TYR A 616 -5.22 -34.34 -5.97
N PRO A 617 -5.50 -35.01 -7.11
CA PRO A 617 -6.59 -36.00 -7.22
C PRO A 617 -6.50 -37.19 -6.27
N GLU A 618 -5.32 -37.47 -5.70
CA GLU A 618 -5.16 -38.54 -4.73
C GLU A 618 -5.78 -38.23 -3.36
N ILE A 619 -6.21 -36.98 -3.10
CA ILE A 619 -6.96 -36.58 -1.90
C ILE A 619 -8.22 -37.42 -1.70
N ALA A 620 -8.89 -37.83 -2.78
CA ALA A 620 -10.07 -38.68 -2.71
C ALA A 620 -9.81 -40.05 -2.03
N LYS A 621 -8.53 -40.47 -1.89
CA LYS A 621 -8.11 -41.70 -1.19
C LYS A 621 -7.91 -41.51 0.33
N PHE A 622 -7.93 -40.27 0.83
CA PHE A 622 -7.70 -39.92 2.24
C PHE A 622 -8.98 -39.43 2.96
N ASN A 623 -10.15 -39.52 2.31
CA ASN A 623 -11.47 -39.16 2.86
C ASN A 623 -12.13 -40.34 3.59
#